data_AF-A0A918XHB0-F1
#
_entry.id   AF-A0A918XHB0-F1
#
_cell.length_a   1.000
_cell.length_b   1.000
_cell.length_c   1.000
_cell.angle_alpha   90.00
_cell.angle_beta   90.00
_cell.angle_gamma   90.00
#
_symmetry.space_group_name_H-M   'P 1'
#
loop_
_entity.id
_entity.type
_entity.pdbx_description
1 polymer ?
#
loop_
_entity_poly.entity_id
_entity_poly.type
_entity_poly.pdbx_seq_one_letter_code
_entity_poly.pdbx_strand_id
1 'polypeptide(L)'
;MGHRHPSKLRTTEVSHARARWLLRAELAGCQECRCEGDGEAMDDLVPDGMFDSLITGFVLARVPQWRSPGRTPRYPANVYRIAPIDERDFWRVPTQHCMRVCTVESARATSVDTLPALRELRLMPREDRSLVLDDIIDGLSEDET
;
A
#
# COMPACT_ATOMS: atom_id res chain seq x y z
N MET A 1 19.26 -13.70 17.11
CA MET A 1 19.61 -12.40 17.74
C MET A 1 18.47 -11.44 17.45
N GLY A 2 18.12 -10.51 18.34
CA GLY A 2 17.03 -9.56 18.06
C GLY A 2 17.46 -8.51 17.04
N HIS A 3 16.84 -8.50 15.86
CA HIS A 3 17.03 -7.43 14.87
C HIS A 3 16.45 -6.12 15.43
N ARG A 4 17.21 -5.02 15.33
CA ARG A 4 16.79 -3.72 15.86
C ARG A 4 16.00 -2.98 14.79
N HIS A 5 14.72 -2.75 15.05
CA HIS A 5 13.85 -1.95 14.18
C HIS A 5 13.35 -0.70 14.92
N PRO A 6 12.93 0.36 14.21
CA PRO A 6 12.27 1.51 14.82
C PRO A 6 11.11 1.11 15.73
N SER A 7 10.92 1.82 16.85
CA SER A 7 9.85 1.48 17.79
C SER A 7 8.48 1.98 17.36
N LYS A 8 8.42 2.98 16.49
CA LYS A 8 7.19 3.64 16.03
C LYS A 8 7.24 3.89 14.52
N LEU A 9 6.07 3.91 13.90
CA LEU A 9 5.82 4.39 12.54
C LEU A 9 4.94 5.65 12.67
N ARG A 10 5.15 6.64 11.79
CA ARG A 10 4.28 7.81 11.63
C ARG A 10 2.95 7.42 10.99
N THR A 11 2.98 6.49 10.06
CA THR A 11 1.82 5.93 9.38
C THR A 11 1.02 5.08 10.36
N THR A 12 -0.16 5.58 10.72
CA THR A 12 -1.09 4.92 11.64
C THR A 12 -2.17 4.13 10.91
N GLU A 13 -2.26 4.34 9.60
CA GLU A 13 -3.26 3.80 8.68
C GLU A 13 -3.04 2.31 8.40
N VAL A 14 -1.81 1.81 8.58
CA VAL A 14 -1.50 0.37 8.55
C VAL A 14 -1.82 -0.25 9.91
N SER A 15 -2.93 -0.98 9.96
CA SER A 15 -3.52 -1.58 11.17
C SER A 15 -2.91 -2.94 11.55
N HIS A 16 -2.47 -3.74 10.57
CA HIS A 16 -2.03 -5.12 10.79
C HIS A 16 -0.64 -5.16 11.44
N ALA A 17 -0.53 -5.82 12.60
CA ALA A 17 0.70 -5.80 13.40
C ALA A 17 1.93 -6.33 12.62
N ARG A 18 1.73 -7.33 11.76
CA ARG A 18 2.80 -7.90 10.94
C ARG A 18 3.17 -7.01 9.75
N ALA A 19 2.20 -6.32 9.15
CA ALA A 19 2.45 -5.30 8.13
C ALA A 19 3.28 -4.14 8.71
N ARG A 20 2.94 -3.68 9.91
CA ARG A 20 3.73 -2.69 10.66
C ARG A 20 5.12 -3.19 11.04
N TRP A 21 5.29 -4.48 11.29
CA TRP A 21 6.62 -5.05 11.51
C TRP A 21 7.44 -5.05 10.23
N LEU A 22 6.84 -5.40 9.08
CA LEU A 22 7.49 -5.37 7.78
C LEU A 22 7.98 -3.97 7.42
N LEU A 23 7.15 -2.95 7.58
CA LEU A 23 7.55 -1.56 7.34
C LEU A 23 8.71 -1.12 8.23
N ARG A 24 8.72 -1.55 9.49
CA ARG A 24 9.85 -1.27 10.39
C ARG A 24 11.13 -2.01 9.97
N ALA A 25 11.01 -3.19 9.38
CA ALA A 25 12.15 -3.91 8.83
C ALA A 25 12.70 -3.20 7.59
N GLU A 26 11.83 -2.70 6.71
CA GLU A 26 12.20 -1.86 5.55
C GLU A 26 12.97 -0.61 6.00
N LEU A 27 12.40 0.18 6.92
CA LEU A 27 13.06 1.39 7.43
C LEU A 27 14.39 1.11 8.16
N ALA A 28 14.58 -0.10 8.67
CA ALA A 28 15.83 -0.52 9.30
C ALA A 28 16.87 -1.03 8.28
N GLY A 29 16.50 -1.19 7.00
CA GLY A 29 17.32 -1.86 5.99
C GLY A 29 17.58 -3.33 6.32
N CYS A 30 16.67 -3.98 7.07
CA CYS A 30 16.87 -5.35 7.55
C CYS A 30 16.38 -6.37 6.52
N GLN A 31 17.27 -6.76 5.60
CA GLN A 31 16.93 -7.64 4.47
C GLN A 31 16.29 -8.98 4.89
N GLU A 32 16.79 -9.61 5.96
CA GLU A 32 16.25 -10.90 6.43
C GLU A 32 14.79 -10.78 6.83
N CYS A 33 14.48 -9.81 7.69
CA CYS A 33 13.11 -9.53 8.14
C CYS A 33 12.23 -9.01 7.00
N ARG A 34 12.82 -8.25 6.06
CA ARG A 34 12.13 -7.77 4.86
C ARG A 34 11.67 -8.95 3.99
N CYS A 35 12.58 -9.85 3.62
CA CYS A 35 12.27 -11.02 2.81
C CYS A 35 11.25 -11.96 3.48
N GLU A 36 11.34 -12.14 4.80
CA GLU A 36 10.36 -12.92 5.57
C GLU A 36 8.96 -12.28 5.47
N GLY A 37 8.86 -10.99 5.76
CA GLY A 37 7.58 -10.30 5.71
C GLY A 37 7.03 -10.14 4.29
N ASP A 38 7.89 -10.06 3.27
CA ASP A 38 7.47 -10.11 1.87
C ASP A 38 6.78 -11.42 1.53
N GLY A 39 7.39 -12.53 1.94
CA GLY A 39 6.80 -13.86 1.78
C GLY A 39 5.42 -13.95 2.42
N GLU A 40 5.32 -13.53 3.68
CA GLU A 40 4.06 -13.54 4.42
C GLU A 40 2.99 -12.63 3.80
N ALA A 41 3.35 -11.41 3.40
CA ALA A 41 2.40 -10.48 2.78
C ALA A 41 1.87 -11.05 1.46
N MET A 42 2.74 -11.59 0.60
CA MET A 42 2.34 -12.16 -0.70
C MET A 42 1.42 -13.38 -0.56
N ASP A 43 1.52 -14.12 0.54
CA ASP A 43 0.71 -15.30 0.81
C ASP A 43 -0.60 -14.94 1.57
N ASP A 44 -0.63 -13.80 2.29
CA ASP A 44 -1.78 -13.32 3.05
C ASP A 44 -2.59 -12.22 2.33
N LEU A 45 -3.42 -12.66 1.38
CA LEU A 45 -4.28 -11.82 0.54
C LEU A 45 -5.75 -11.80 0.98
N VAL A 46 -6.07 -12.18 2.22
CA VAL A 46 -7.46 -12.14 2.74
C VAL A 46 -7.86 -10.72 3.14
N PRO A 47 -9.17 -10.39 3.17
CA PRO A 47 -9.63 -9.13 3.75
C PRO A 47 -9.13 -8.99 5.20
N ASP A 48 -8.74 -7.79 5.59
CA ASP A 48 -8.08 -7.45 6.85
C ASP A 48 -6.72 -8.16 7.08
N GLY A 49 -6.22 -8.88 6.07
CA GLY A 49 -4.91 -9.52 6.07
C GLY A 49 -3.76 -8.53 5.90
N MET A 50 -2.54 -9.05 5.88
CA MET A 50 -1.32 -8.26 5.82
C MET A 50 -1.24 -7.40 4.57
N PHE A 51 -1.46 -7.97 3.37
CA PHE A 51 -1.39 -7.21 2.12
C PHE A 51 -2.50 -6.15 2.05
N ASP A 52 -3.71 -6.50 2.49
CA ASP A 52 -4.84 -5.59 2.52
C ASP A 52 -4.55 -4.36 3.40
N SER A 53 -3.99 -4.59 4.58
CA SER A 53 -3.60 -3.52 5.49
C SER A 53 -2.52 -2.61 4.91
N LEU A 54 -1.57 -3.15 4.12
CA LEU A 54 -0.55 -2.38 3.43
C LEU A 54 -1.15 -1.50 2.33
N ILE A 55 -1.99 -2.06 1.44
CA ILE A 55 -2.68 -1.28 0.39
C ILE A 55 -3.52 -0.18 1.03
N THR A 56 -4.33 -0.54 2.03
CA THR A 56 -5.21 0.39 2.73
C THR A 56 -4.39 1.54 3.33
N GLY A 57 -3.31 1.20 4.05
CA GLY A 57 -2.41 2.20 4.62
C GLY A 57 -1.80 3.12 3.57
N PHE A 58 -1.30 2.57 2.46
CA PHE A 58 -0.71 3.34 1.36
C PHE A 58 -1.72 4.33 0.77
N VAL A 59 -2.91 3.86 0.44
CA VAL A 59 -3.96 4.71 -0.14
C VAL A 59 -4.38 5.81 0.83
N LEU A 60 -4.58 5.48 2.10
CA LEU A 60 -5.00 6.45 3.12
C LEU A 60 -3.90 7.48 3.44
N ALA A 61 -2.63 7.10 3.36
CA ALA A 61 -1.50 8.01 3.56
C ALA A 61 -1.31 8.97 2.37
N ARG A 62 -1.44 8.46 1.13
CA ARG A 62 -1.13 9.23 -0.09
C ARG A 62 -2.29 10.06 -0.63
N VAL A 63 -3.52 9.55 -0.62
CA VAL A 63 -4.68 10.27 -1.20
C VAL A 63 -4.89 11.67 -0.62
N PRO A 64 -4.71 11.92 0.70
CA PRO A 64 -4.76 13.28 1.24
C PRO A 64 -3.74 14.24 0.63
N GLN A 65 -2.54 13.75 0.28
CA GLN A 65 -1.45 14.54 -0.29
C GLN A 65 -1.70 14.92 -1.75
N TRP A 66 -2.38 14.05 -2.50
CA TRP A 66 -2.73 14.30 -3.91
C TRP A 66 -3.87 15.29 -4.12
N ARG A 67 -4.49 15.78 -3.05
CA ARG A 67 -5.59 16.75 -3.15
C ARG A 67 -5.06 18.11 -3.61
N SER A 68 -5.28 18.41 -4.88
CA SER A 68 -5.04 19.75 -5.43
C SER A 68 -6.29 20.62 -5.33
N PRO A 69 -6.19 21.86 -4.83
CA PRO A 69 -7.28 22.84 -4.88
C PRO A 69 -7.76 23.03 -6.33
N GLY A 70 -9.05 22.79 -6.60
CA GLY A 70 -9.65 22.95 -7.92
C GLY A 70 -9.83 21.65 -8.72
N ARG A 71 -9.29 20.51 -8.26
CA ARG A 71 -9.53 19.19 -8.86
C ARG A 71 -10.11 18.24 -7.82
N THR A 72 -11.36 18.46 -7.42
CA THR A 72 -12.05 17.57 -6.48
C THR A 72 -12.60 16.36 -7.24
N PRO A 73 -12.09 15.13 -7.01
CA PRO A 73 -12.69 13.94 -7.58
C PRO A 73 -14.13 13.79 -7.10
N ARG A 74 -15.00 13.24 -7.96
CA ARG A 74 -16.34 12.81 -7.53
C ARG A 74 -16.21 11.42 -6.96
N TYR A 75 -16.62 11.24 -5.71
CA TYR A 75 -16.54 9.96 -5.00
C TYR A 75 -17.84 9.15 -5.20
N PRO A 76 -17.79 7.81 -5.22
CA PRO A 76 -16.57 6.98 -5.10
C PRO A 76 -15.65 7.11 -6.33
N ALA A 77 -14.34 7.04 -6.10
CA ALA A 77 -13.33 7.21 -7.15
C ALA A 77 -12.15 6.25 -6.99
N ASN A 78 -11.70 5.70 -8.11
CA ASN A 78 -10.60 4.75 -8.14
C ASN A 78 -9.28 5.47 -7.84
N VAL A 79 -8.39 4.84 -7.08
CA VAL A 79 -7.10 5.43 -6.64
C VAL A 79 -6.29 5.94 -7.84
N TYR A 80 -6.23 5.15 -8.91
CA TYR A 80 -5.56 5.52 -10.16
C TYR A 80 -6.07 6.82 -10.75
N ARG A 81 -7.36 7.18 -10.59
CA ARG A 81 -7.90 8.44 -11.11
C ARG A 81 -7.59 9.63 -10.20
N ILE A 82 -7.36 9.39 -8.92
CA ILE A 82 -7.06 10.41 -7.91
C ILE A 82 -5.58 10.79 -7.96
N ALA A 83 -4.69 9.80 -8.05
CA ALA A 83 -3.24 10.01 -8.08
C ALA A 83 -2.82 11.00 -9.19
N PRO A 84 -1.83 11.87 -8.99
CA PRO A 84 -1.30 12.71 -10.05
C PRO A 84 -0.57 11.86 -11.11
N ILE A 85 -0.28 12.44 -12.28
CA ILE A 85 0.19 11.66 -13.44
C ILE A 85 1.58 11.09 -13.20
N ASP A 86 2.46 11.89 -12.63
CA ASP A 86 3.81 11.51 -12.20
C ASP A 86 3.77 10.26 -11.31
N GLU A 87 2.92 10.26 -10.28
CA GLU A 87 2.76 9.10 -9.38
C GLU A 87 2.37 7.82 -10.15
N ARG A 88 1.43 7.94 -11.10
CA ARG A 88 0.98 6.80 -11.90
C ARG A 88 2.08 6.25 -12.81
N ASP A 89 2.94 7.13 -13.32
CA ASP A 89 4.03 6.78 -14.22
C ASP A 89 5.18 6.09 -13.46
N PHE A 90 5.33 6.37 -12.16
CA PHE A 90 6.27 5.65 -11.29
C PHE A 90 5.81 4.23 -10.96
N TRP A 91 4.50 4.01 -10.80
CA TRP A 91 3.97 2.69 -10.51
C TRP A 91 4.21 1.70 -11.64
N ARG A 92 4.61 0.49 -11.24
CA ARG A 92 4.70 -0.64 -12.15
C ARG A 92 3.30 -1.03 -12.64
N VAL A 93 3.25 -1.65 -13.83
CA VAL A 93 1.98 -1.99 -14.50
C VAL A 93 1.02 -2.79 -13.60
N PRO A 94 1.47 -3.82 -12.83
CA PRO A 94 0.58 -4.53 -11.91
C PRO A 94 -0.03 -3.62 -10.84
N THR A 95 0.75 -2.68 -10.30
CA THR A 95 0.31 -1.71 -9.28
C THR A 95 -0.74 -0.77 -9.87
N GLN A 96 -0.50 -0.25 -11.08
CA GLN A 96 -1.50 0.56 -11.78
C GLN A 96 -2.83 -0.18 -11.96
N HIS A 97 -2.78 -1.48 -12.29
CA HIS A 97 -3.98 -2.32 -12.42
C HIS A 97 -4.74 -2.46 -11.10
N CYS A 98 -4.04 -2.76 -10.00
CA CYS A 98 -4.64 -2.80 -8.67
C CYS A 98 -5.25 -1.45 -8.27
N MET A 99 -4.56 -0.33 -8.54
CA MET A 99 -5.06 1.02 -8.22
C MET A 99 -6.25 1.45 -9.10
N ARG A 100 -6.46 0.81 -10.26
CA ARG A 100 -7.64 1.05 -11.10
C ARG A 100 -8.89 0.39 -10.54
N VAL A 101 -8.77 -0.64 -9.70
CA VAL A 101 -9.92 -1.33 -9.11
C VAL A 101 -10.08 -1.05 -7.61
N CYS A 102 -9.05 -0.49 -6.97
CA CYS A 102 -9.13 0.03 -5.61
C CYS A 102 -9.89 1.37 -5.60
N THR A 103 -10.87 1.51 -4.70
CA THR A 103 -11.80 2.66 -4.70
C THR A 103 -11.77 3.39 -3.37
N VAL A 104 -11.70 4.72 -3.41
CA VAL A 104 -11.86 5.58 -2.24
C VAL A 104 -13.31 6.02 -2.16
N GLU A 105 -13.93 5.81 -1.01
CA GLU A 105 -15.38 6.04 -0.83
C GLU A 105 -15.73 7.50 -0.56
N SER A 106 -14.79 8.29 -0.04
CA SER A 106 -15.07 9.66 0.35
C SER A 106 -13.90 10.61 0.14
N ALA A 107 -14.24 11.89 0.02
CA ALA A 107 -13.29 12.97 -0.06
C ALA A 107 -12.41 13.12 1.18
N ARG A 108 -12.72 12.46 2.30
CA ARG A 108 -11.86 12.46 3.48
C ARG A 108 -10.83 11.34 3.43
N ALA A 109 -10.95 10.38 2.50
CA ALA A 109 -10.10 9.20 2.40
C ALA A 109 -10.01 8.51 3.77
N THR A 110 -11.17 8.12 4.31
CA THR A 110 -11.27 7.41 5.59
C THR A 110 -11.66 5.94 5.40
N SER A 111 -11.96 5.55 4.16
CA SER A 111 -12.42 4.21 3.79
C SER A 111 -12.00 3.93 2.36
N VAL A 112 -11.43 2.76 2.15
CA VAL A 112 -10.92 2.28 0.87
C VAL A 112 -11.49 0.89 0.64
N ASP A 113 -12.09 0.66 -0.52
CA ASP A 113 -12.45 -0.67 -0.99
C ASP A 113 -11.27 -1.26 -1.76
N THR A 114 -10.58 -2.19 -1.10
CA THR A 114 -9.43 -2.95 -1.62
C THR A 114 -9.83 -4.34 -2.11
N LEU A 115 -11.06 -4.79 -1.85
CA LEU A 115 -11.48 -6.16 -2.16
C LEU A 115 -11.33 -6.52 -3.64
N PRO A 116 -11.65 -5.64 -4.61
CA PRO A 116 -11.35 -5.89 -6.01
C PRO A 116 -9.84 -6.07 -6.27
N ALA A 117 -8.99 -5.23 -5.67
CA ALA A 117 -7.54 -5.31 -5.84
C ALA A 117 -6.97 -6.62 -5.27
N LEU A 118 -7.47 -7.08 -4.11
CA LEU A 118 -7.10 -8.38 -3.54
C LEU A 118 -7.47 -9.56 -4.45
N ARG A 119 -8.61 -9.47 -5.15
CA ARG A 119 -9.00 -10.49 -6.14
C ARG A 119 -8.04 -10.51 -7.32
N GLU A 120 -7.66 -9.35 -7.85
CA GLU A 120 -6.67 -9.26 -8.93
C GLU A 120 -5.31 -9.83 -8.48
N LEU A 121 -4.85 -9.47 -7.28
CA LEU A 121 -3.58 -9.98 -6.72
C LEU A 121 -3.57 -11.50 -6.61
N ARG A 122 -4.67 -12.14 -6.22
CA ARG A 122 -4.76 -13.61 -6.14
C ARG A 122 -4.63 -14.29 -7.51
N LEU A 123 -4.97 -13.60 -8.59
CA LEU A 123 -4.86 -14.10 -9.95
C LEU A 123 -3.49 -13.80 -10.58
N MET A 124 -2.71 -12.91 -9.96
CA MET A 124 -1.39 -12.54 -10.43
C MET A 124 -0.31 -13.60 -10.09
N PRO A 125 0.66 -13.80 -10.99
CA PRO A 125 1.92 -14.46 -10.66
C PRO A 125 2.58 -13.85 -9.42
N ARG A 126 3.37 -14.65 -8.71
CA ARG A 126 4.08 -14.16 -7.50
C ARG A 126 5.00 -12.99 -7.81
N GLU A 127 5.64 -13.00 -8.97
CA GLU A 127 6.51 -11.92 -9.46
C GLU A 127 5.76 -10.59 -9.59
N ASP A 128 4.57 -10.60 -10.20
CA ASP A 128 3.74 -9.40 -10.33
C ASP A 128 3.26 -8.91 -8.95
N ARG A 129 2.89 -9.83 -8.05
CA ARG A 129 2.53 -9.48 -6.67
C ARG A 129 3.67 -8.82 -5.92
N SER A 130 4.91 -9.29 -6.09
CA SER A 130 6.07 -8.66 -5.46
C SER A 130 6.29 -7.23 -5.97
N LEU A 131 6.06 -6.98 -7.26
CA LEU A 131 6.16 -5.63 -7.81
C LEU A 131 5.13 -4.67 -7.20
N VAL A 132 3.90 -5.15 -6.97
CA VAL A 132 2.87 -4.36 -6.27
C VAL A 132 3.26 -4.09 -4.82
N LEU A 133 3.77 -5.11 -4.14
CA LEU A 133 4.19 -5.01 -2.74
C LEU A 133 5.34 -4.01 -2.57
N ASP A 134 6.33 -4.04 -3.47
CA ASP A 134 7.46 -3.12 -3.47
C ASP A 134 6.99 -1.67 -3.66
N ASP A 135 6.17 -1.37 -4.68
CA ASP A 135 5.66 -0.01 -4.91
C ASP A 135 4.88 0.53 -3.69
N ILE A 136 4.10 -0.33 -3.03
CA ILE A 136 3.33 0.04 -1.83
C ILE A 136 4.25 0.33 -0.65
N ILE A 137 5.29 -0.48 -0.45
CA ILE A 137 6.19 -0.34 0.70
C ILE A 137 7.14 0.84 0.51
N ASP A 138 7.65 1.06 -0.71
CA ASP A 138 8.39 2.27 -1.06
C ASP A 138 7.51 3.50 -0.81
N GLY A 139 6.28 3.46 -1.32
CA GLY A 139 5.29 4.51 -1.14
C GLY A 139 4.96 4.82 0.33
N LEU A 140 4.93 3.81 1.19
CA LEU A 140 4.71 3.98 2.64
C LEU A 140 5.98 4.46 3.37
N SER A 141 7.16 4.06 2.91
CA SER A 141 8.43 4.38 3.57
C SER A 141 8.87 5.82 3.30
N GLU A 142 8.54 6.40 2.14
CA GLU A 142 8.79 7.80 1.85
C GLU A 142 8.12 8.75 2.87
N ASP A 143 6.90 8.44 3.31
CA ASP A 143 6.15 9.23 4.30
C ASP A 143 6.75 9.12 5.73
N GLU A 144 7.62 8.14 5.97
CA GLU A 144 8.26 7.90 7.27
C GLU A 144 9.57 8.69 7.48
N THR A 145 10.17 9.19 6.38
CA THR A 145 11.40 10.00 6.41
C THR A 145 11.17 11.46 6.83
#